data_AF-A0A7G2IV11-F1
#
_entry.id   AF-A0A7G2IV11-F1
#
_cell.length_a   1.000
_cell.length_b   1.000
_cell.length_c   1.000
_cell.angle_alpha   90.00
_cell.angle_beta   90.00
_cell.angle_gamma   90.00
#
_symmetry.space_group_name_H-M   'P 1'
#
loop_
_entity.id
_entity.type
_entity.pdbx_description
1 polymer ?
#
loop_
_entity_poly.entity_id
_entity_poly.type
_entity_poly.pdbx_seq_one_letter_code
_entity_poly.pdbx_strand_id
1 'polypeptide(L)'
;MVLPPLQRINGGQKGIARVTKTSGINALPQDRESLFYLNVREIPPKPDKPNVLQLAMQSRIKLFYRPTAIVPETPGACGKTNWSFISRACAGVWITQRRTSSP
;
A
#
# COMPACT_ATOMS: atom_id res chain seq x y z
N MET A 1 -12.14 -6.16 2.81
CA MET A 1 -11.51 -7.30 3.51
C MET A 1 -10.34 -7.81 2.69
N VAL A 2 -9.35 -8.49 3.29
CA VAL A 2 -8.24 -9.10 2.55
C VAL A 2 -8.38 -10.62 2.60
N LEU A 3 -8.26 -11.27 1.44
CA LEU A 3 -8.36 -12.73 1.31
C LEU A 3 -7.22 -13.27 0.42
N PRO A 4 -6.63 -14.44 0.74
CA PRO A 4 -6.74 -15.15 2.02
C PRO A 4 -6.03 -14.38 3.15
N PRO A 5 -6.50 -14.45 4.40
CA PRO A 5 -5.86 -13.76 5.53
C PRO A 5 -4.53 -14.41 5.95
N LEU A 6 -4.33 -15.70 5.65
CA LEU A 6 -3.10 -16.44 5.90
C LEU A 6 -2.89 -17.43 4.75
N GLN A 7 -1.67 -17.47 4.22
CA GLN A 7 -1.30 -18.39 3.16
C GLN A 7 0.15 -18.84 3.37
N ARG A 8 0.41 -20.13 3.21
CA ARG A 8 1.78 -20.66 3.13
C ARG A 8 2.31 -20.44 1.72
N ILE A 9 3.51 -19.89 1.62
CA ILE A 9 4.22 -19.67 0.36
C ILE A 9 5.55 -20.43 0.44
N ASN A 10 5.82 -21.31 -0.53
CA ASN A 10 7.11 -22.00 -0.61
C ASN A 10 8.09 -21.22 -1.50
N GLY A 11 9.37 -21.60 -1.47
CA GLY A 11 10.41 -20.94 -2.28
C GLY A 11 10.03 -20.85 -3.77
N GLY A 12 10.17 -19.66 -4.35
CA GLY A 12 9.84 -19.38 -5.75
C GLY A 12 8.35 -19.18 -6.05
N GLN A 13 7.45 -19.38 -5.08
CA GLN A 13 6.02 -19.17 -5.27
C GLN A 13 5.63 -17.72 -4.98
N LYS A 14 4.62 -17.21 -5.71
CA LYS A 14 4.03 -15.88 -5.49
C LYS A 14 2.67 -16.05 -4.83
N GLY A 15 2.47 -15.40 -3.70
CA GLY A 15 1.16 -15.29 -3.06
C GLY A 15 0.36 -14.13 -3.64
N ILE A 16 -0.91 -14.35 -3.96
CA ILE A 16 -1.82 -13.28 -4.40
C ILE A 16 -2.80 -13.02 -3.28
N ALA A 17 -2.73 -11.82 -2.69
CA ALA A 17 -3.71 -11.33 -1.74
C ALA A 17 -4.72 -10.42 -2.46
N ARG A 18 -6.01 -10.75 -2.36
CA ARG A 18 -7.09 -9.94 -2.91
C ARG A 18 -7.62 -8.99 -1.85
N VAL A 19 -7.58 -7.70 -2.16
CA VAL A 19 -8.22 -6.64 -1.35
C VAL A 19 -9.59 -6.36 -1.93
N THR A 20 -10.64 -6.59 -1.15
CA THR A 20 -12.03 -6.31 -1.52
C THR A 20 -12.59 -5.15 -0.72
N LYS A 21 -13.55 -4.46 -1.33
CA LYS A 21 -14.33 -3.42 -0.66
C LYS A 21 -15.15 -4.04 0.48
N THR A 22 -15.06 -3.47 1.68
CA THR A 22 -15.91 -3.86 2.82
C THR A 22 -17.23 -3.09 2.74
N SER A 23 -18.32 -3.66 3.29
CA SER A 23 -19.65 -3.03 3.33
C SER A 23 -19.67 -1.61 3.92
N GLY A 24 -18.75 -1.31 4.85
CA GLY A 24 -18.60 0.02 5.47
C GLY A 24 -17.92 1.09 4.60
N ILE A 25 -17.52 0.79 3.36
CA ILE A 25 -16.84 1.78 2.50
C ILE A 25 -17.73 2.97 2.14
N ASN A 26 -19.05 2.77 2.07
CA ASN A 26 -20.00 3.84 1.79
C ASN A 26 -20.12 4.86 2.94
N ALA A 27 -19.67 4.50 4.15
CA ALA A 27 -19.61 5.41 5.30
C ALA A 27 -18.35 6.30 5.30
N LEU A 28 -17.42 6.09 4.36
CA LEU A 28 -16.24 6.93 4.26
C LEU A 28 -16.59 8.29 3.64
N PRO A 29 -15.84 9.35 3.99
CA PRO A 29 -15.99 10.65 3.34
C PRO A 29 -15.80 10.53 1.82
N GLN A 30 -16.75 11.09 1.06
CA GLN A 30 -16.71 11.07 -0.42
C GLN A 30 -16.04 12.33 -1.00
N ASP A 31 -15.69 13.29 -0.15
CA ASP A 31 -15.08 14.59 -0.49
C ASP A 31 -13.54 14.55 -0.49
N ARG A 32 -12.93 13.51 0.08
CA ARG A 32 -11.47 13.37 0.18
C ARG A 32 -11.00 11.93 0.04
N GLU A 33 -9.73 11.77 -0.31
CA GLU A 33 -9.09 10.46 -0.30
C GLU A 33 -8.86 9.96 1.13
N SER A 34 -9.11 8.67 1.35
CA SER A 34 -8.87 8.02 2.64
C SER A 34 -7.60 7.16 2.59
N LEU A 35 -6.76 7.27 3.62
CA LEU A 35 -5.52 6.49 3.73
C LEU A 35 -5.74 5.25 4.61
N PHE A 36 -5.45 4.09 4.02
CA PHE A 36 -5.42 2.81 4.70
C PHE A 36 -4.00 2.24 4.69
N TYR A 37 -3.74 1.32 5.62
CA TYR A 37 -2.49 0.60 5.67
C TYR A 37 -2.75 -0.90 5.59
N LEU A 38 -2.13 -1.55 4.61
CA LEU A 38 -2.06 -2.99 4.53
C LEU A 38 -0.81 -3.44 5.29
N ASN A 39 -1.01 -4.18 6.37
CA ASN A 39 0.06 -4.80 7.13
C ASN A 39 0.22 -6.23 6.65
N VAL A 40 1.39 -6.55 6.11
CA VAL A 40 1.79 -7.89 5.70
C VAL A 40 2.85 -8.36 6.68
N ARG A 41 2.61 -9.49 7.34
CA ARG A 41 3.53 -10.10 8.30
C ARG A 41 3.97 -11.45 7.77
N GLU A 42 5.26 -11.67 7.73
CA GLU A 42 5.83 -12.98 7.44
C GLU A 42 6.04 -13.74 8.74
N ILE A 43 5.64 -15.01 8.76
CA ILE A 43 5.85 -15.90 9.90
C ILE A 43 6.99 -16.84 9.52
N PRO A 44 8.20 -16.62 10.05
CA PRO A 44 9.32 -17.47 9.73
C PRO A 44 9.18 -18.84 10.42
N PRO A 45 9.69 -19.93 9.82
CA PRO A 45 9.65 -21.27 10.41
C PRO A 45 10.50 -21.35 11.68
N LYS A 46 10.10 -22.18 12.64
CA LYS A 46 10.85 -22.34 13.89
C LYS A 46 12.29 -22.85 13.59
N PRO A 47 13.32 -22.25 14.18
CA PRO A 47 14.69 -22.75 14.03
C PRO A 47 14.94 -24.00 14.86
N ASP A 48 15.78 -24.91 14.34
CA ASP A 48 16.12 -26.18 15.00
C ASP A 48 17.33 -26.08 15.95
N LYS A 49 18.16 -25.02 15.82
CA LYS A 49 19.39 -24.86 16.61
C LYS A 49 19.20 -23.90 17.79
N PRO A 50 19.82 -24.15 18.95
CA PRO A 50 19.89 -23.17 20.02
C PRO A 50 20.74 -21.96 19.61
N ASN A 51 20.46 -20.78 20.20
CA ASN A 51 21.19 -19.53 20.00
C ASN A 51 21.20 -18.99 18.56
N VAL A 52 20.04 -18.92 17.91
CA VAL A 52 19.89 -18.27 16.61
C VAL A 52 18.99 -17.05 16.68
N LEU A 53 19.45 -15.97 16.05
CA LEU A 53 18.65 -14.77 15.85
C LEU A 53 17.70 -15.00 14.66
N GLN A 54 16.40 -14.93 14.94
CA GLN A 54 15.37 -15.03 13.92
C GLN A 54 14.86 -13.65 13.54
N LEU A 55 14.89 -13.34 12.25
CA LEU A 55 14.34 -12.10 11.71
C LEU A 55 12.94 -12.37 11.15
N ALA A 56 11.98 -11.52 11.53
CA ALA A 56 10.64 -11.52 10.96
C ALA A 56 10.42 -10.18 10.24
N MET A 57 9.88 -10.26 9.02
CA MET A 57 9.61 -9.06 8.22
C MET A 57 8.15 -8.62 8.39
N GLN A 58 7.96 -7.32 8.58
CA GLN A 58 6.64 -6.69 8.53
C GLN A 58 6.66 -5.55 7.51
N SER A 59 5.84 -5.68 6.47
CA SER A 59 5.67 -4.67 5.42
C SER A 59 4.38 -3.88 5.65
N ARG A 60 4.47 -2.55 5.66
CA ARG A 60 3.32 -1.65 5.80
C ARG A 60 3.14 -0.84 4.53
N ILE A 61 2.16 -1.23 3.73
CA ILE A 61 1.87 -0.63 2.43
C ILE A 61 0.74 0.38 2.58
N LYS A 62 0.89 1.58 1.99
CA LYS A 62 -0.14 2.63 1.98
C LYS A 62 -1.14 2.36 0.85
N LEU A 63 -2.42 2.33 1.17
CA LEU A 63 -3.53 2.16 0.24
C LEU A 63 -4.37 3.43 0.25
N PHE A 64 -4.57 4.04 -0.91
CA PHE A 64 -5.42 5.21 -1.06
C PHE A 64 -6.77 4.78 -1.61
N TYR A 65 -7.84 5.02 -0.85
CA TYR A 65 -9.20 4.87 -1.34
C TYR A 65 -9.65 6.19 -1.96
N ARG A 66 -9.88 6.17 -3.27
CA ARG A 66 -10.38 7.32 -4.04
C ARG A 66 -11.87 7.13 -4.37
N PRO A 67 -12.76 8.00 -3.86
CA PRO A 67 -14.17 7.99 -4.25
C PRO A 67 -14.35 8.52 -5.68
N THR A 68 -15.44 8.12 -6.34
CA THR A 68 -15.71 8.46 -7.75
C THR A 68 -15.89 9.95 -7.99
N ALA A 69 -16.39 10.69 -7.00
CA ALA A 69 -16.61 12.13 -7.09
C ALA A 69 -15.33 12.96 -7.28
N ILE A 70 -14.15 12.41 -6.97
CA ILE A 70 -12.85 13.11 -7.02
C ILE A 70 -11.99 12.58 -8.19
N VAL A 71 -12.53 11.67 -9.01
CA VAL A 71 -11.80 11.17 -10.18
C VAL A 71 -11.80 12.26 -11.25
N PRO A 72 -10.64 12.81 -11.65
CA PRO A 72 -10.59 13.79 -12.72
C PRO A 72 -11.03 13.14 -14.04
N GLU A 73 -11.83 13.87 -14.83
CA GLU A 73 -12.37 13.40 -16.12
C GLU A 73 -11.28 13.04 -17.13
N THR A 74 -10.09 13.63 -17.00
CA THR A 74 -8.93 13.32 -17.84
C THR A 74 -7.94 12.42 -17.10
N PRO A 75 -7.67 11.18 -17.58
CA PRO A 75 -6.60 10.35 -17.05
C PRO A 75 -5.25 11.07 -17.27
N GLY A 76 -4.63 11.56 -16.20
CA GLY A 76 -3.37 12.30 -16.28
C GLY A 76 -3.47 13.81 -16.06
N ALA A 77 -4.66 14.34 -15.78
CA ALA A 77 -4.79 15.66 -15.16
C ALA A 77 -4.29 15.59 -13.70
N CYS A 78 -2.97 15.50 -13.54
CA CYS A 78 -2.29 15.81 -12.29
C CYS A 78 -2.64 17.27 -12.00
N GLY A 79 -3.51 17.50 -11.00
CA GLY A 79 -4.10 18.80 -10.74
C GLY A 79 -3.06 19.90 -10.77
N LYS A 80 -3.39 21.04 -11.40
CA LYS A 80 -2.56 22.25 -11.42
C LYS A 80 -2.26 22.66 -9.99
N THR A 81 -1.16 22.15 -9.48
CA THR A 81 -0.61 22.48 -8.20
C THR A 81 0.57 23.38 -8.50
N ASN A 82 0.64 24.50 -7.79
CA ASN A 82 1.69 25.49 -7.97
C ASN A 82 2.98 24.90 -7.39
N TRP A 83 3.64 24.06 -8.19
CA TRP A 83 4.91 23.44 -7.85
C TRP A 83 6.03 24.16 -8.59
N SER A 84 6.96 24.76 -7.87
CA SER A 84 8.31 25.00 -8.39
C SER A 84 9.05 23.66 -8.41
N PHE A 85 8.90 22.91 -9.51
CA PHE A 85 9.65 21.68 -9.75
C PHE A 85 11.04 21.99 -10.33
N ILE A 86 12.09 21.45 -9.70
CA ILE A 86 13.26 20.99 -10.45
C ILE A 86 12.91 19.58 -10.94
N SER A 87 12.73 19.47 -12.25
CA SER A 87 12.47 18.26 -13.05
C SER A 87 11.04 17.67 -13.01
N ARG A 88 10.43 17.72 -14.21
CA ARG A 88 9.25 16.99 -14.61
C ARG A 88 9.62 15.53 -14.87
N ALA A 89 8.77 14.60 -14.45
CA ALA A 89 8.65 13.32 -15.15
C ALA A 89 7.20 12.83 -15.08
N CYS A 90 6.60 12.77 -16.26
CA CYS A 90 5.32 12.17 -16.56
C CYS A 90 5.56 10.66 -16.81
N ALA A 91 4.62 9.83 -16.36
CA ALA A 91 4.49 8.37 -16.60
C ALA A 91 5.26 7.40 -15.67
N GLY A 92 4.54 6.34 -15.26
CA GLY A 92 5.06 5.13 -14.63
C GLY A 92 4.88 5.06 -13.12
N VAL A 93 4.20 4.01 -12.64
CA VAL A 93 3.95 3.61 -11.24
C VAL A 93 4.88 4.27 -10.20
N TRP A 94 4.31 5.12 -9.35
CA TRP A 94 5.05 5.79 -8.27
C TRP A 94 4.78 5.12 -6.92
N ILE A 95 5.75 4.37 -6.40
CA ILE A 95 5.84 4.14 -4.95
C ILE A 95 6.43 5.43 -4.37
N THR A 96 5.56 6.35 -3.97
CA THR A 96 5.97 7.57 -3.27
C THR A 96 6.35 7.23 -1.84
N GLN A 97 7.65 7.04 -1.60
CA GLN A 97 8.23 7.06 -0.26
C GLN A 97 8.43 8.53 0.13
N ARG A 98 7.45 9.09 0.84
CA ARG A 98 7.60 10.41 1.47
C ARG A 98 8.73 10.31 2.49
N ARG A 99 9.90 10.86 2.17
CA ARG A 99 11.01 11.06 3.10
C ARG A 99 10.53 12.10 4.11
N THR A 100 10.07 11.66 5.28
CA THR A 100 9.85 12.55 6.42
C THR A 100 11.22 12.88 6.99
N SER A 101 11.81 14.00 6.56
CA SER A 101 12.82 14.67 7.38
C SER A 101 12.05 15.46 8.43
N SER A 102 11.97 14.92 9.64
CA SER A 102 11.63 15.71 10.82
C SER A 102 12.94 16.04 11.56
N PRO A 103 13.11 17.29 12.03
CA PRO A 103 14.14 17.62 13.01
C PRO A 103 13.85 16.97 14.36
#